data_AF-A0A7C7L4E7-F1
#
_entry.id   AF-A0A7C7L4E7-F1
#
_cell.length_a   1.000
_cell.length_b   1.000
_cell.length_c   1.000
_cell.angle_alpha   90.00
_cell.angle_beta   90.00
_cell.angle_gamma   90.00
#
_symmetry.space_group_name_H-M   'P 1'
#
loop_
_entity.id
_entity.type
_entity.pdbx_description
1 polymer ?
#
loop_
_entity_poly.entity_id
_entity_poly.type
_entity_poly.pdbx_seq_one_letter_code
_entity_poly.pdbx_strand_id
1 'polypeptide(L)'
;MIRNYSIIIPAYNEVESLGNLLNDLSKLDGCEQIIVVNDGSTDSMGDVVKGENVKLINHEGNRGYGASLKTGILAAKTDYIITCDADGQRTPISLMKIVEG
;
A
#
# COMPACT_ATOMS: atom_id res chain seq x y z
N MET A 1 13.06 -11.66 -11.92
CA MET A 1 12.28 -11.13 -10.79
C MET A 1 12.42 -9.62 -10.82
N ILE A 2 11.33 -8.85 -10.76
CA ILE A 2 11.41 -7.39 -10.70
C ILE A 2 12.03 -7.02 -9.34
N ARG A 3 12.97 -6.07 -9.35
CA ARG A 3 13.58 -5.48 -8.16
C ARG A 3 13.38 -3.97 -8.23
N ASN A 4 13.48 -3.28 -7.11
CA ASN A 4 13.26 -1.83 -7.02
C ASN A 4 11.80 -1.44 -7.36
N TYR A 5 10.86 -1.93 -6.54
CA TYR A 5 9.43 -1.61 -6.68
C TYR A 5 8.80 -1.18 -5.36
N SER A 6 7.65 -0.51 -5.46
CA SER A 6 6.81 -0.10 -4.34
C SER A 6 5.51 -0.89 -4.33
N ILE A 7 4.98 -1.17 -3.15
CA ILE A 7 3.64 -1.72 -2.98
C ILE A 7 2.72 -0.62 -2.44
N ILE A 8 1.55 -0.44 -3.02
CA ILE A 8 0.53 0.49 -2.54
C ILE A 8 -0.66 -0.28 -2.02
N ILE A 9 -1.09 0.07 -0.81
CA ILE A 9 -2.20 -0.57 -0.11
C ILE A 9 -3.22 0.50 0.29
N PRO A 10 -4.26 0.74 -0.53
CA PRO A 10 -5.43 1.48 -0.09
C PRO A 10 -6.14 0.70 1.02
N ALA A 11 -6.42 1.35 2.15
CA ALA A 11 -7.01 0.70 3.31
C ALA A 11 -8.11 1.57 3.92
N TYR A 12 -9.22 0.92 4.34
CA TYR A 12 -10.34 1.57 5.03
C TYR A 12 -11.00 0.58 5.98
N ASN A 13 -10.81 0.74 7.30
CA ASN A 13 -11.38 -0.12 8.35
C ASN A 13 -11.00 -1.63 8.25
N GLU A 14 -9.73 -1.92 7.94
CA GLU A 14 -9.20 -3.28 7.70
C GLU A 14 -7.99 -3.61 8.60
N VAL A 15 -7.94 -3.09 9.83
CA VAL A 15 -6.77 -3.21 10.73
C VAL A 15 -6.28 -4.65 10.96
N GLU A 16 -7.19 -5.63 11.08
CA GLU A 16 -6.83 -7.04 11.33
C GLU A 16 -6.14 -7.68 10.12
N SER A 17 -6.71 -7.52 8.92
CA SER A 17 -6.19 -8.06 7.67
C SER A 17 -4.84 -7.43 7.30
N LEU A 18 -4.72 -6.12 7.55
CA LEU A 18 -3.54 -5.34 7.19
C LEU A 18 -2.27 -5.77 7.94
N GLY A 19 -2.37 -6.10 9.23
CA GLY A 19 -1.21 -6.54 10.01
C GLY A 19 -0.58 -7.82 9.45
N ASN A 20 -1.42 -8.80 9.10
CA ASN A 20 -0.97 -10.06 8.49
C ASN A 20 -0.36 -9.82 7.10
N LEU A 21 -1.02 -9.00 6.29
CA LEU A 21 -0.53 -8.62 4.96
C LEU A 21 0.86 -7.98 5.03
N LEU A 22 1.06 -6.98 5.91
CA LEU A 22 2.36 -6.31 6.05
C LEU A 22 3.48 -7.28 6.46
N ASN A 23 3.19 -8.21 7.36
CA ASN A 23 4.14 -9.25 7.74
C ASN A 23 4.53 -10.15 6.56
N ASP A 24 3.59 -10.51 5.70
CA ASP A 24 3.88 -11.32 4.51
C ASP A 24 4.63 -10.54 3.44
N LEU A 25 4.26 -9.28 3.21
CA LEU A 25 4.94 -8.39 2.26
C LEU A 25 6.37 -8.05 2.67
N SER A 26 6.66 -8.00 3.98
CA SER A 26 8.02 -7.79 4.50
C SER A 26 9.03 -8.86 4.07
N LYS A 27 8.54 -10.04 3.67
CA LYS A 27 9.36 -11.18 3.23
C LYS A 27 9.67 -11.14 1.73
N LEU A 28 9.11 -10.17 0.99
CA LEU A 28 9.30 -10.06 -0.44
C LEU A 28 10.64 -9.40 -0.77
N ASP A 29 11.45 -10.09 -1.58
CA ASP A 29 12.67 -9.53 -2.11
C ASP A 29 12.41 -8.41 -3.12
N GLY A 30 13.24 -7.35 -3.06
CA GLY A 30 13.24 -6.25 -4.01
C GLY A 30 12.13 -5.21 -3.84
N CYS A 31 11.31 -5.34 -2.78
CA CYS A 31 10.35 -4.33 -2.36
C CYS A 31 11.07 -3.23 -1.56
N GLU A 32 11.19 -2.04 -2.13
CA GLU A 32 11.88 -0.91 -1.49
C GLU A 32 10.99 -0.19 -0.49
N GLN A 33 9.68 -0.13 -0.77
CA GLN A 33 8.73 0.52 0.12
C GLN A 33 7.32 -0.05 -0.02
N ILE A 34 6.61 -0.09 1.11
CA ILE A 34 5.19 -0.38 1.21
C ILE A 34 4.51 0.91 1.65
N ILE A 35 3.54 1.38 0.87
CA ILE A 35 2.80 2.62 1.12
C ILE A 35 1.37 2.23 1.44
N VAL A 36 1.01 2.33 2.70
CA VAL A 36 -0.37 2.19 3.17
C VAL A 36 -1.04 3.54 3.10
N VAL A 37 -2.16 3.63 2.40
CA VAL A 37 -2.99 4.84 2.34
C VAL A 37 -4.28 4.57 3.10
N ASN A 38 -4.34 5.09 4.32
CA ASN A 38 -5.50 5.04 5.18
C ASN A 38 -6.53 6.09 4.71
N ASP A 39 -7.63 5.63 4.13
CA ASP A 39 -8.68 6.46 3.54
C ASP A 39 -9.70 6.93 4.58
N GLY A 40 -9.22 7.48 5.69
CA GLY A 40 -10.06 7.99 6.77
C GLY A 40 -10.71 6.90 7.62
N SER A 41 -10.00 5.81 7.91
CA SER A 41 -10.48 4.76 8.81
C SER A 41 -10.75 5.32 10.21
N THR A 42 -11.73 4.73 10.89
CA THR A 42 -12.06 5.03 12.29
C THR A 42 -11.45 4.05 13.26
N ASP A 43 -10.78 3.01 12.75
CA ASP A 43 -10.04 2.03 13.54
C ASP A 43 -8.61 2.50 13.87
N SER A 44 -7.92 1.73 14.71
CA SER A 44 -6.55 2.03 15.14
C SER A 44 -5.50 1.56 14.12
N MET A 45 -5.70 1.81 12.82
CA MET A 45 -4.79 1.35 11.76
C MET A 45 -3.34 1.82 11.94
N GLY A 46 -3.14 3.01 12.52
CA GLY A 46 -1.80 3.53 12.84
C GLY A 46 -0.99 2.62 13.77
N ASP A 47 -1.65 1.78 14.58
CA ASP A 47 -0.99 0.90 15.54
C ASP A 47 -0.41 -0.36 14.91
N VAL A 48 -0.93 -0.79 13.74
CA VAL A 48 -0.46 -1.99 13.03
C VAL A 48 0.51 -1.69 11.88
N VAL A 49 0.48 -0.47 11.34
CA VAL A 49 1.34 -0.08 10.22
C VAL A 49 2.72 0.31 10.75
N LYS A 50 3.61 -0.69 10.86
CA LYS A 50 4.98 -0.55 11.39
C LYS A 50 5.99 -1.23 10.46
N GLY A 51 7.20 -0.66 10.38
CA GLY A 51 8.32 -1.22 9.62
C GLY A 51 9.21 -0.14 9.02
N GLU A 52 10.49 -0.44 8.80
CA GLU A 52 11.46 0.54 8.26
C GLU A 52 11.15 0.93 6.81
N ASN A 53 10.59 0.01 6.03
CA ASN A 53 10.18 0.23 4.64
C ASN A 53 8.67 0.50 4.49
N VAL A 54 7.94 0.76 5.58
CA VAL A 54 6.50 0.98 5.55
C VAL A 54 6.18 2.46 5.81
N LYS A 55 5.39 3.05 4.92
CA LYS A 55 4.92 4.44 5.01
C LYS A 55 3.40 4.46 5.13
N LEU A 56 2.90 5.13 6.18
CA LEU A 56 1.47 5.41 6.34
C LEU A 56 1.15 6.83 5.84
N ILE A 57 0.13 6.95 4.99
CA ILE A 57 -0.45 8.23 4.58
C ILE A 57 -1.91 8.23 4.98
N ASN A 58 -2.35 9.25 5.72
CA ASN A 58 -3.73 9.38 6.17
C ASN A 58 -4.47 10.42 5.33
N HIS A 59 -5.66 10.09 4.86
CA HIS A 59 -6.65 11.06 4.41
C HIS A 59 -7.48 11.55 5.59
N GLU A 60 -7.92 12.82 5.54
CA GLU A 60 -8.80 13.41 6.57
C GLU A 60 -10.22 12.79 6.58
N GLY A 61 -10.58 12.02 5.54
CA GLY A 61 -11.83 11.29 5.43
C GLY A 61 -11.80 10.36 4.22
N ASN A 62 -12.86 9.57 4.03
CA ASN A 62 -12.97 8.63 2.92
C ASN A 62 -13.10 9.37 1.58
N ARG A 63 -12.07 9.23 0.73
CA ARG A 63 -11.97 9.83 -0.61
C ARG A 63 -12.17 8.80 -1.72
N GLY A 64 -12.37 7.54 -1.35
CA GLY A 64 -12.56 6.41 -2.25
C GLY A 64 -11.25 5.77 -2.71
N TYR A 65 -11.35 4.50 -3.09
CA TYR A 65 -10.23 3.65 -3.50
C TYR A 65 -9.30 4.30 -4.54
N GLY A 66 -9.85 4.89 -5.60
CA GLY A 66 -9.07 5.52 -6.66
C GLY A 66 -8.26 6.73 -6.19
N ALA A 67 -8.79 7.51 -5.24
CA ALA A 67 -8.07 8.64 -4.66
C ALA A 67 -6.91 8.14 -3.79
N SER A 68 -7.14 7.11 -2.98
CA SER A 68 -6.13 6.46 -2.14
C SER A 68 -5.02 5.83 -2.98
N LEU A 69 -5.39 5.15 -4.06
CA LEU A 69 -4.44 4.59 -5.01
C LEU A 69 -3.58 5.69 -5.65
N LYS A 70 -4.20 6.78 -6.13
CA LYS A 70 -3.48 7.93 -6.71
C LYS A 70 -2.51 8.56 -5.70
N THR A 71 -2.93 8.74 -4.45
CA THR A 71 -2.07 9.25 -3.36
C THR A 71 -0.85 8.35 -3.17
N GLY A 72 -1.05 7.03 -3.15
CA GLY A 72 0.06 6.07 -3.03
C GLY A 72 1.01 6.13 -4.24
N ILE A 73 0.48 6.23 -5.45
CA ILE A 73 1.27 6.27 -6.69
C ILE A 73 2.17 7.51 -6.69
N LEU A 74 1.60 8.67 -6.35
CA LEU A 74 2.35 9.93 -6.28
C LEU A 74 3.38 9.96 -5.15
N ALA A 75 3.20 9.14 -4.11
CA ALA A 75 4.14 9.03 -2.99
C ALA A 75 5.25 8.02 -3.24
N ALA A 76 5.10 7.13 -4.24
CA ALA A 76 6.10 6.15 -4.61
C ALA A 76 7.33 6.83 -5.23
N LYS A 77 8.48 6.19 -5.04
CA LYS A 77 9.82 6.66 -5.46
C LYS A 77 10.51 5.68 -6.41
N THR A 78 9.80 4.64 -6.83
CA THR A 78 10.32 3.58 -7.69
C THR A 78 9.56 3.58 -9.01
N ASP A 79 10.23 3.13 -10.08
CA ASP A 79 9.64 3.07 -11.42
C ASP A 79 8.55 1.99 -11.55
N TYR A 80 8.56 1.01 -10.64
CA TYR A 80 7.60 -0.09 -10.60
C TYR A 80 6.71 0.03 -9.38
N ILE A 81 5.40 -0.12 -9.60
CA ILE A 81 4.37 -0.07 -8.57
C ILE A 81 3.53 -1.33 -8.67
N ILE A 82 3.27 -1.92 -7.52
CA ILE A 82 2.34 -3.03 -7.33
C ILE A 82 1.23 -2.52 -6.42
N THR A 83 -0.02 -2.83 -6.76
CA THR A 83 -1.18 -2.48 -5.94
C THR A 83 -1.70 -3.74 -5.26
N CYS A 84 -2.03 -3.65 -3.97
CA CYS A 84 -2.58 -4.75 -3.20
C CYS A 84 -3.71 -4.22 -2.30
N ASP A 85 -4.79 -4.97 -2.18
CA ASP A 85 -5.91 -4.58 -1.32
C ASP A 85 -5.64 -5.00 0.13
N ALA A 86 -6.08 -4.17 1.09
CA ALA A 86 -5.83 -4.38 2.51
C ALA A 86 -6.48 -5.66 3.09
N ASP A 87 -7.52 -6.18 2.44
CA ASP A 87 -8.22 -7.41 2.83
C ASP A 87 -7.48 -8.69 2.43
N GLY A 88 -6.37 -8.57 1.69
CA GLY A 88 -5.55 -9.69 1.23
C GLY A 88 -6.23 -10.62 0.22
N GLN A 89 -7.48 -10.36 -0.19
CA GLN A 89 -8.22 -11.23 -1.12
C GLN A 89 -7.73 -11.07 -2.56
N ARG A 90 -7.24 -9.88 -2.92
CA ARG A 90 -6.51 -9.67 -4.16
C ARG A 90 -5.02 -9.88 -3.91
N THR A 91 -4.55 -11.09 -4.20
CA THR A 91 -3.12 -11.40 -4.39
C THR A 91 -2.47 -10.29 -5.22
N PRO A 92 -1.22 -9.87 -4.96
CA PRO A 92 -0.55 -8.77 -5.69
C PRO A 92 -0.45 -9.06 -7.19
N ILE A 93 -1.54 -8.82 -7.92
CA ILE A 93 -1.71 -9.08 -9.34
C ILE A 93 -2.44 -7.87 -9.92
N SER A 94 -1.66 -6.85 -10.23
CA SER A 94 -1.79 -6.10 -11.48
C SER A 94 -0.55 -5.22 -11.64
N LEU A 95 0.28 -5.52 -12.63
CA LEU A 95 1.39 -4.66 -13.06
C LEU A 95 0.82 -3.58 -13.97
N MET A 96 0.66 -2.34 -13.47
CA MET A 96 0.50 -1.17 -14.32
C MET A 96 1.79 -0.35 -14.31
N LYS A 97 2.49 -0.42 -15.45
CA LYS A 97 3.50 0.55 -15.87
C LYS A 97 2.76 1.88 -16.09
N ILE A 98 3.01 2.91 -15.29
CA ILE A 98 2.76 4.29 -15.73
C ILE A 98 4.14 4.86 -16.07
N VAL A 99 4.48 4.76 -17.36
CA VAL A 99 5.50 5.61 -17.97
C VAL A 99 4.71 6.57 -18.84
N GLU A 100 4.47 7.79 -18.35
CA GLU A 100 4.18 8.91 -19.23
C GLU A 100 5.45 9.77 -19.29
N GLY A 101 5.84 10.09 -20.52
CA GLY A 101 7.15 10.64 -20.91
C GLY A 101 7.44 12.05 -20.39
#